data_AF-A0A9D2N9Q5-F1
#
_entry.id   AF-A0A9D2N9Q5-F1
#
_cell.length_a   1.000
_cell.length_b   1.000
_cell.length_c   1.000
_cell.angle_alpha   90.00
_cell.angle_beta   90.00
_cell.angle_gamma   90.00
#
_symmetry.space_group_name_H-M   'P 1'
#
loop_
_entity.id
_entity.type
_entity.pdbx_description
1 polymer ?
#
loop_
_entity_poly.entity_id
_entity_poly.type
_entity_poly.pdbx_seq_one_letter_code
_entity_poly.pdbx_strand_id
1 'polypeptide(L)'
;MAHQIVDITCPGCGARVSTGQTQCPYCRGPVIITTFNSVYSMPMPKVNQYAAAYRENLADNPDNQELNMSVAMCYLKLGMYDKAAEAFDKALENNFDNSEAFFYAAICRLGGKKANIIKDRGIINKIEEYIQAALMIEELGIYYYFWAYIKYDYYKRKFLNTTPTWQELLEKAQKTGLSPTDVEQLYAILKVDRPSCL
;
A
#
# COMPACT_ATOMS: atom_id res chain seq x y z
N MET A 1 -15.88 12.13 3.39
CA MET A 1 -16.99 11.79 2.47
C MET A 1 -17.67 10.51 2.96
N ALA A 2 -18.96 10.31 2.73
CA ALA A 2 -19.66 9.13 3.24
C ALA A 2 -19.21 7.86 2.47
N HIS A 3 -18.74 6.85 3.20
CA HIS A 3 -18.42 5.54 2.63
C HIS A 3 -19.67 4.95 1.99
N GLN A 4 -19.61 4.63 0.69
CA GLN A 4 -20.73 3.99 0.00
C GLN A 4 -20.81 2.53 0.44
N ILE A 5 -21.74 2.24 1.35
CA ILE A 5 -22.05 0.88 1.76
C ILE A 5 -22.78 0.19 0.61
N VAL A 6 -22.18 -0.85 0.05
CA VAL A 6 -22.76 -1.65 -1.03
C VAL A 6 -22.87 -3.11 -0.63
N ASP A 7 -23.92 -3.78 -1.11
CA ASP A 7 -24.09 -5.22 -0.93
C ASP A 7 -23.17 -5.96 -1.90
N ILE A 8 -22.44 -6.91 -1.37
CA ILE A 8 -21.44 -7.70 -2.09
C ILE A 8 -21.55 -9.17 -1.74
N THR A 9 -20.89 -10.00 -2.52
CA THR A 9 -20.65 -11.40 -2.17
C THR A 9 -19.38 -11.51 -1.34
N CYS A 10 -19.44 -12.26 -0.24
CA CYS A 10 -18.33 -12.44 0.67
C CYS A 10 -17.14 -13.08 -0.06
N PRO A 11 -15.94 -12.47 -0.02
CA PRO A 11 -14.77 -12.99 -0.71
C PRO A 11 -14.33 -14.39 -0.25
N GLY A 12 -14.66 -14.77 0.99
CA GLY A 12 -14.28 -16.05 1.57
C GLY A 12 -15.24 -17.20 1.31
N CYS A 13 -16.56 -16.95 1.33
CA CYS A 13 -17.58 -18.02 1.26
C CYS A 13 -18.74 -17.77 0.31
N GLY A 14 -18.80 -16.62 -0.37
CA GLY A 14 -19.87 -16.28 -1.32
C GLY A 14 -21.21 -15.87 -0.70
N ALA A 15 -21.32 -15.82 0.64
CA ALA A 15 -22.53 -15.34 1.31
C ALA A 15 -22.80 -13.85 1.01
N ARG A 16 -24.07 -13.43 1.01
CA ARG A 16 -24.43 -12.02 0.86
C ARG A 16 -24.01 -11.24 2.11
N VAL A 17 -23.18 -10.23 1.92
CA VAL A 17 -22.65 -9.33 2.97
C VAL A 17 -22.62 -7.90 2.44
N SER A 18 -22.25 -6.92 3.25
CA SER A 18 -22.07 -5.53 2.80
C SER A 18 -20.70 -4.99 3.17
N THR A 19 -20.21 -3.99 2.43
CA THR A 19 -18.90 -3.38 2.68
C THR A 19 -18.79 -2.71 4.06
N GLY A 20 -19.94 -2.35 4.67
CA GLY A 20 -19.97 -1.87 6.06
C GLY A 20 -19.67 -2.93 7.13
N GLN A 21 -19.55 -4.20 6.76
CA GLN A 21 -19.15 -5.28 7.67
C GLN A 21 -17.64 -5.48 7.63
N THR A 22 -17.00 -5.58 8.80
CA THR A 22 -15.57 -5.91 8.86
C THR A 22 -15.32 -7.40 8.71
N GLN A 23 -16.22 -8.24 9.24
CA GLN A 23 -16.14 -9.69 9.19
C GLN A 23 -17.44 -10.32 8.70
N CYS A 24 -17.31 -11.42 7.97
CA CYS A 24 -18.45 -12.15 7.44
C CYS A 24 -19.15 -12.93 8.56
N PRO A 25 -20.47 -12.80 8.74
CA PRO A 25 -21.22 -13.55 9.75
C PRO A 25 -21.12 -15.08 9.62
N TYR A 26 -20.85 -15.58 8.41
CA TYR A 26 -20.88 -17.00 8.09
C TYR A 26 -19.49 -17.66 8.20
N CYS A 27 -18.48 -17.10 7.54
CA CYS A 27 -17.13 -17.70 7.52
C CYS A 27 -16.14 -17.02 8.47
N ARG A 28 -16.55 -15.91 9.12
CA ARG A 28 -15.70 -15.07 10.00
C ARG A 28 -14.44 -14.50 9.32
N GLY A 29 -14.35 -14.61 8.00
CA GLY A 29 -13.29 -13.99 7.20
C GLY A 29 -13.51 -12.48 7.07
N PRO A 30 -12.44 -11.71 6.80
CA PRO A 30 -12.59 -10.28 6.55
C PRO A 30 -13.42 -10.05 5.29
N VAL A 31 -14.36 -9.11 5.35
CA VAL A 31 -15.17 -8.73 4.18
C VAL A 31 -14.46 -7.66 3.36
N ILE A 32 -13.80 -6.71 4.04
CA ILE A 32 -12.93 -5.68 3.47
C ILE A 32 -11.52 -5.88 4.03
N ILE A 33 -10.51 -5.67 3.19
CA ILE A 33 -9.10 -5.69 3.56
C ILE A 33 -8.55 -4.28 3.37
N THR A 34 -8.26 -3.60 4.48
CA THR A 34 -7.69 -2.25 4.45
C THR A 34 -6.19 -2.21 4.74
N THR A 35 -5.63 -3.24 5.38
CA THR A 35 -4.22 -3.28 5.79
C THR A 35 -3.48 -4.46 5.18
N PHE A 36 -2.18 -4.28 4.91
CA PHE A 36 -1.35 -5.38 4.39
C PHE A 36 -1.22 -6.54 5.39
N ASN A 37 -1.21 -6.25 6.70
CA ASN A 37 -1.13 -7.27 7.74
C ASN A 37 -2.29 -8.28 7.67
N SER A 38 -3.49 -7.84 7.26
CA SER A 38 -4.64 -8.73 7.07
C SER A 38 -4.41 -9.78 5.99
N VAL A 39 -3.69 -9.45 4.91
CA VAL A 39 -3.39 -10.38 3.79
C VAL A 39 -2.04 -11.05 3.92
N TYR A 40 -1.13 -10.52 4.74
CA TYR A 40 0.23 -11.02 4.83
C TYR A 40 0.32 -12.48 5.27
N SER A 41 -0.50 -12.88 6.24
CA SER A 41 -0.55 -14.26 6.76
C SER A 41 -1.44 -15.21 5.96
N MET A 42 -2.18 -14.71 4.95
CA MET A 42 -3.10 -15.53 4.19
C MET A 42 -2.36 -16.45 3.20
N PRO A 43 -2.78 -17.72 3.07
CA PRO A 43 -2.27 -18.61 2.03
C PRO A 43 -2.55 -18.08 0.63
N MET A 44 -1.62 -18.27 -0.29
CA MET A 44 -1.73 -17.80 -1.69
C MET A 44 -3.02 -18.23 -2.42
N PRO A 45 -3.54 -19.46 -2.26
CA PRO A 45 -4.83 -19.82 -2.84
C PRO A 45 -5.99 -18.96 -2.32
N LYS A 46 -5.96 -18.63 -1.03
CA LYS A 46 -6.98 -17.80 -0.39
C LYS A 46 -6.87 -16.34 -0.86
N VAL A 47 -5.67 -15.80 -1.00
CA VAL A 47 -5.49 -14.44 -1.55
C VAL A 47 -6.00 -14.34 -2.99
N ASN A 48 -5.75 -15.36 -3.82
CA ASN A 48 -6.29 -15.41 -5.19
C ASN A 48 -7.82 -15.47 -5.21
N GLN A 49 -8.43 -16.26 -4.32
CA GLN A 49 -9.88 -16.32 -4.17
C GLN A 49 -10.45 -14.94 -3.82
N TYR A 50 -9.84 -14.23 -2.86
CA TYR A 50 -10.27 -12.89 -2.47
C TYR A 50 -10.13 -11.89 -3.62
N ALA A 51 -8.99 -11.89 -4.33
CA ALA A 51 -8.77 -11.03 -5.48
C ALA A 51 -9.78 -11.27 -6.62
N ALA A 52 -10.23 -12.52 -6.82
CA ALA A 52 -11.27 -12.84 -7.80
C ALA A 52 -12.63 -12.30 -7.35
N ALA A 53 -13.02 -12.55 -6.10
CA ALA A 53 -14.31 -12.08 -5.60
C ALA A 53 -14.40 -10.55 -5.56
N TYR A 54 -13.35 -9.83 -5.16
CA TYR A 54 -13.38 -8.36 -5.22
C TYR A 54 -13.52 -7.82 -6.64
N ARG A 55 -12.87 -8.45 -7.63
CA ARG A 55 -13.05 -8.08 -9.04
C ARG A 55 -14.48 -8.28 -9.52
N GLU A 56 -15.13 -9.38 -9.12
CA GLU A 56 -16.53 -9.63 -9.45
C GLU A 56 -17.43 -8.55 -8.83
N ASN A 57 -17.24 -8.23 -7.55
CA ASN A 57 -18.00 -7.16 -6.88
C ASN A 57 -17.73 -5.76 -7.48
N LEU A 58 -16.53 -5.51 -7.99
CA LEU A 58 -16.17 -4.27 -8.69
C LEU A 58 -16.79 -4.17 -10.09
N ALA A 59 -17.25 -5.28 -10.70
CA ALA A 59 -17.95 -5.21 -11.99
C ALA A 59 -19.26 -4.42 -11.87
N ASP A 60 -19.94 -4.54 -10.72
CA ASP A 60 -21.16 -3.81 -10.41
C ASP A 60 -20.88 -2.44 -9.75
N ASN A 61 -19.72 -2.30 -9.08
CA ASN A 61 -19.35 -1.11 -8.29
C ASN A 61 -17.92 -0.64 -8.60
N PRO A 62 -17.62 -0.20 -9.84
CA PRO A 62 -16.24 0.00 -10.31
C PRO A 62 -15.44 1.02 -9.50
N ASP A 63 -16.12 2.04 -8.97
CA ASP A 63 -15.48 3.17 -8.27
C ASP A 63 -15.53 3.01 -6.74
N ASN A 64 -15.94 1.83 -6.24
CA ASN A 64 -16.01 1.62 -4.80
C ASN A 64 -14.60 1.58 -4.19
N GLN A 65 -14.34 2.52 -3.29
CA GLN A 65 -13.01 2.76 -2.72
C GLN A 65 -12.51 1.59 -1.87
N GLU A 66 -13.38 1.00 -1.03
CA GLU A 66 -13.01 -0.09 -0.14
C GLU A 66 -12.72 -1.38 -0.90
N LEU A 67 -13.49 -1.64 -1.96
CA LEU A 67 -13.24 -2.77 -2.85
C LEU A 67 -11.95 -2.59 -3.66
N ASN A 68 -11.71 -1.38 -4.18
CA ASN A 68 -10.46 -1.06 -4.87
C ASN A 68 -9.24 -1.16 -3.94
N MET A 69 -9.34 -0.68 -2.69
CA MET A 69 -8.31 -0.91 -1.66
C MET A 69 -8.08 -2.39 -1.40
N SER A 70 -9.17 -3.15 -1.20
CA SER A 70 -9.08 -4.57 -0.85
C SER A 70 -8.45 -5.42 -1.95
N VAL A 71 -8.84 -5.18 -3.21
CA VAL A 71 -8.23 -5.88 -4.35
C VAL A 71 -6.78 -5.46 -4.55
N ALA A 72 -6.43 -4.19 -4.33
CA ALA A 72 -5.07 -3.70 -4.42
C ALA A 72 -4.14 -4.38 -3.39
N MET A 73 -4.60 -4.55 -2.15
CA MET A 73 -3.88 -5.29 -1.11
C MET A 73 -3.64 -6.75 -1.50
N CYS A 74 -4.64 -7.41 -2.08
CA CYS A 74 -4.47 -8.77 -2.61
C CYS A 74 -3.46 -8.81 -3.75
N TYR A 75 -3.51 -7.87 -4.71
CA TYR A 75 -2.55 -7.80 -5.81
C TYR A 75 -1.13 -7.52 -5.34
N LEU A 76 -0.96 -6.63 -4.35
CA LEU A 76 0.34 -6.36 -3.73
C LEU A 76 0.91 -7.62 -3.09
N LYS A 77 0.09 -8.37 -2.33
CA LYS A 77 0.49 -9.65 -1.74
C LYS A 77 0.86 -10.70 -2.80
N LEU A 78 0.20 -10.68 -3.95
CA LEU A 78 0.47 -11.57 -5.10
C LEU A 78 1.65 -11.10 -5.96
N GLY A 79 2.27 -9.95 -5.67
CA GLY A 79 3.36 -9.38 -6.48
C GLY A 79 2.92 -8.79 -7.82
N MET A 80 1.62 -8.58 -8.02
CA MET A 80 1.05 -7.99 -9.23
C MET A 80 1.06 -6.47 -9.14
N TYR A 81 2.25 -5.88 -9.06
CA TYR A 81 2.46 -4.47 -8.71
C TYR A 81 1.72 -3.47 -9.62
N ASP A 82 1.69 -3.70 -10.93
CA ASP A 82 1.02 -2.80 -11.87
C ASP A 82 -0.50 -2.75 -11.62
N LYS A 83 -1.12 -3.92 -11.40
CA LYS A 83 -2.55 -4.02 -11.07
C LYS A 83 -2.86 -3.43 -9.69
N ALA A 84 -1.95 -3.63 -8.74
CA ALA A 84 -2.09 -3.06 -7.40
C ALA A 84 -2.04 -1.53 -7.46
N ALA A 85 -1.10 -0.95 -8.23
CA ALA A 85 -1.01 0.50 -8.41
C ALA A 85 -2.28 1.08 -9.05
N GLU A 86 -2.81 0.45 -10.11
CA GLU A 86 -4.06 0.89 -10.75
C GLU A 86 -5.26 0.85 -9.78
N ALA A 87 -5.38 -0.23 -9.00
CA ALA A 87 -6.45 -0.37 -8.03
C ALA A 87 -6.32 0.64 -6.87
N PHE A 88 -5.10 0.93 -6.39
CA PHE A 88 -4.89 1.99 -5.41
C PHE A 88 -5.20 3.37 -5.98
N ASP A 89 -4.85 3.66 -7.23
CA ASP A 89 -5.18 4.93 -7.87
C ASP A 89 -6.70 5.12 -7.95
N LYS A 90 -7.45 4.08 -8.34
CA LYS A 90 -8.93 4.10 -8.32
C LYS A 90 -9.50 4.32 -6.93
N ALA A 91 -8.90 3.72 -5.90
CA ALA A 91 -9.31 3.97 -4.52
C ALA A 91 -9.11 5.42 -4.08
N LEU A 92 -8.12 6.11 -4.66
CA LEU A 92 -7.76 7.49 -4.36
C LEU A 92 -8.53 8.53 -5.18
N GLU A 93 -9.09 8.18 -6.35
CA GLU A 93 -9.72 9.12 -7.32
C GLU A 93 -10.74 10.07 -6.69
N ASN A 94 -11.43 9.64 -5.62
CA ASN A 94 -12.44 10.44 -4.93
C ASN A 94 -12.26 10.49 -3.40
N ASN A 95 -11.10 10.06 -2.89
CA ASN A 95 -10.80 10.08 -1.45
C ASN A 95 -9.32 10.27 -1.20
N PHE A 96 -8.97 11.52 -0.94
CA PHE A 96 -7.60 11.94 -0.65
C PHE A 96 -7.27 11.91 0.84
N ASP A 97 -8.14 11.35 1.69
CA ASP A 97 -7.97 11.34 3.14
C ASP A 97 -7.38 10.01 3.66
N ASN A 98 -6.99 9.09 2.76
CA ASN A 98 -6.40 7.80 3.12
C ASN A 98 -4.89 7.80 2.92
N SER A 99 -4.15 8.10 3.98
CA SER A 99 -2.68 8.11 4.03
C SER A 99 -2.06 6.76 3.61
N GLU A 100 -2.63 5.64 4.07
CA GLU A 100 -2.18 4.29 3.74
C GLU A 100 -2.30 3.98 2.25
N ALA A 101 -3.40 4.39 1.61
CA ALA A 101 -3.59 4.18 0.17
C ALA A 101 -2.46 4.83 -0.65
N PHE A 102 -2.08 6.07 -0.32
CA PHE A 102 -0.95 6.73 -0.95
C PHE A 102 0.37 5.99 -0.68
N PHE A 103 0.59 5.55 0.55
CA PHE A 103 1.80 4.82 0.93
C PHE A 103 1.95 3.49 0.16
N TYR A 104 0.91 2.66 0.10
CA TYR A 104 0.98 1.40 -0.64
C TYR A 104 1.02 1.60 -2.16
N ALA A 105 0.38 2.64 -2.70
CA ALA A 105 0.50 3.01 -4.10
C ALA A 105 1.94 3.41 -4.47
N ALA A 106 2.65 4.12 -3.58
CA ALA A 106 4.06 4.44 -3.74
C ALA A 106 4.94 3.18 -3.71
N ILE A 107 4.66 2.25 -2.79
CA ILE A 107 5.34 0.94 -2.73
C ILE A 107 5.12 0.13 -4.01
N CYS A 108 3.90 0.09 -4.54
CA CYS A 108 3.59 -0.66 -5.76
C CYS A 108 4.37 -0.14 -6.96
N ARG A 109 4.55 1.19 -7.07
CA ARG A 109 5.36 1.82 -8.12
C ARG A 109 6.85 1.48 -8.06
N LEU A 110 7.36 1.11 -6.88
CA LEU A 110 8.71 0.56 -6.76
C LEU A 110 8.82 -0.83 -7.41
N GLY A 111 7.72 -1.60 -7.44
CA GLY A 111 7.59 -2.82 -8.21
C GLY A 111 8.45 -3.99 -7.72
N GLY A 112 8.74 -4.03 -6.41
CA GLY A 112 9.61 -5.07 -5.81
C GLY A 112 11.07 -4.99 -6.24
N LYS A 113 11.51 -3.85 -6.77
CA LYS A 113 12.88 -3.61 -7.24
C LYS A 113 13.58 -2.61 -6.32
N LYS A 114 14.91 -2.67 -6.26
CA LYS A 114 15.69 -1.62 -5.58
C LYS A 114 15.51 -0.29 -6.32
N ALA A 115 15.34 0.81 -5.58
CA ALA A 115 15.08 2.13 -6.18
C ALA A 115 16.22 2.54 -7.12
N ASN A 116 17.47 2.20 -6.79
CA ASN A 116 18.65 2.51 -7.61
C ASN A 116 18.59 1.92 -9.04
N ILE A 117 17.86 0.82 -9.25
CA ILE A 117 17.71 0.15 -10.56
C ILE A 117 16.69 0.89 -11.46
N ILE A 118 15.77 1.64 -10.86
CA ILE A 118 14.78 2.41 -11.61
C ILE A 118 15.52 3.49 -12.43
N LYS A 119 15.27 3.49 -13.74
CA LYS A 119 15.86 4.44 -14.70
C LYS A 119 14.97 5.66 -14.92
N ASP A 120 13.65 5.43 -14.93
CA ASP A 120 12.68 6.49 -15.13
C ASP A 120 12.55 7.33 -13.86
N ARG A 121 13.02 8.57 -13.93
CA ARG A 121 12.91 9.54 -12.85
C ARG A 121 11.46 9.94 -12.58
N GLY A 122 10.57 9.85 -13.58
CA GLY A 122 9.14 10.10 -13.43
C GLY A 122 8.50 9.18 -12.39
N ILE A 123 8.88 7.89 -12.38
CA ILE A 123 8.42 6.93 -11.39
C ILE A 123 8.87 7.34 -9.98
N ILE A 124 10.15 7.71 -9.81
CA ILE A 124 10.67 8.12 -8.49
C ILE A 124 10.00 9.41 -8.00
N ASN A 125 9.82 10.39 -8.88
CA ASN A 125 9.11 11.62 -8.53
C ASN A 125 7.67 11.31 -8.10
N LYS A 126 6.99 10.39 -8.79
CA LYS A 126 5.62 9.98 -8.42
C LYS A 126 5.59 9.22 -7.09
N ILE A 127 6.57 8.36 -6.81
CA ILE A 127 6.72 7.72 -5.50
C ILE A 127 6.85 8.77 -4.40
N GLU A 128 7.72 9.76 -4.58
CA GLU A 128 7.87 10.84 -3.59
C GLU A 128 6.62 11.69 -3.42
N GLU A 129 5.93 12.02 -4.52
CA GLU A 129 4.65 12.76 -4.49
C GLU A 129 3.63 12.04 -3.63
N TYR A 130 3.50 10.72 -3.78
CA TYR A 130 2.57 9.91 -2.98
C TYR A 130 2.99 9.81 -1.52
N ILE A 131 4.29 9.66 -1.23
CA ILE A 131 4.77 9.64 0.16
C ILE A 131 4.51 10.99 0.84
N GLN A 132 4.72 12.10 0.11
CA GLN A 132 4.44 13.45 0.62
C GLN A 132 2.95 13.67 0.83
N ALA A 133 2.09 13.20 -0.09
CA ALA A 133 0.65 13.23 0.10
C ALA A 133 0.21 12.44 1.33
N ALA A 134 0.77 11.23 1.55
CA ALA A 134 0.53 10.45 2.76
C ALA A 134 0.93 11.22 4.03
N LEU A 135 2.11 11.85 4.03
CA LEU A 135 2.61 12.67 5.14
C LEU A 135 1.77 13.92 5.41
N MET A 136 1.14 14.50 4.39
CA MET A 136 0.23 15.64 4.57
C MET A 136 -1.07 15.25 5.27
N ILE A 137 -1.50 13.99 5.11
CA ILE A 137 -2.72 13.46 5.74
C ILE A 137 -2.41 12.99 7.16
N GLU A 138 -1.35 12.20 7.30
CA GLU A 138 -0.97 11.60 8.58
C GLU A 138 0.56 11.49 8.70
N GLU A 139 1.10 12.07 9.78
CA GLU A 139 2.53 12.05 10.04
C GLU A 139 2.93 10.74 10.75
N LEU A 140 3.22 9.69 9.98
CA LEU A 140 3.75 8.43 10.50
C LEU A 140 5.25 8.27 10.27
N GLY A 141 5.95 7.72 11.27
CA GLY A 141 7.39 7.47 11.21
C GLY A 141 7.79 6.56 10.03
N ILE A 142 6.92 5.59 9.68
CA ILE A 142 7.17 4.67 8.56
C ILE A 142 7.17 5.37 7.19
N TYR A 143 6.42 6.45 7.03
CA TYR A 143 6.39 7.22 5.77
C TYR A 143 7.69 8.00 5.59
N TYR A 144 8.16 8.66 6.66
CA TYR A 144 9.48 9.30 6.67
C TYR A 144 10.60 8.29 6.41
N TYR A 145 10.51 7.10 7.01
CA TYR A 145 11.49 6.03 6.79
C TYR A 145 11.50 5.54 5.35
N PHE A 146 10.34 5.31 4.74
CA PHE A 146 10.27 4.90 3.34
C PHE A 146 10.79 6.01 2.41
N TRP A 147 10.52 7.28 2.70
CA TRP A 147 11.10 8.38 1.96
C TRP A 147 12.63 8.43 2.11
N ALA A 148 13.15 8.21 3.32
CA ALA A 148 14.59 8.10 3.57
C ALA A 148 15.22 6.97 2.76
N TYR A 149 14.55 5.82 2.65
CA TYR A 149 14.96 4.71 1.80
C TYR A 149 15.08 5.13 0.32
N ILE A 150 14.06 5.81 -0.22
CA ILE A 150 14.10 6.31 -1.61
C ILE A 150 15.25 7.32 -1.80
N LYS A 151 15.42 8.28 -0.88
CA LYS A 151 16.51 9.25 -0.93
C LYS A 151 17.88 8.59 -0.88
N TYR A 152 18.05 7.59 -0.02
CA TYR A 152 19.30 6.86 0.10
C TYR A 152 19.58 6.01 -1.15
N ASP A 153 18.64 5.13 -1.51
CA ASP A 153 18.89 4.10 -2.51
C ASP A 153 18.91 4.69 -3.93
N TYR A 154 18.01 5.62 -4.27
CA TYR A 154 18.03 6.25 -5.59
C TYR A 154 19.04 7.40 -5.70
N TYR A 155 19.01 8.37 -4.80
CA TYR A 155 19.76 9.62 -4.99
C TYR A 155 21.20 9.50 -4.48
N LYS A 156 21.40 9.09 -3.22
CA LYS A 156 22.76 9.01 -2.64
C LYS A 156 23.64 8.03 -3.42
N ARG A 157 23.14 6.84 -3.77
CA ARG A 157 23.91 5.85 -4.55
C ARG A 157 24.24 6.30 -5.97
N LYS A 158 23.45 7.23 -6.53
CA LYS A 158 23.71 7.86 -7.83
C LYS A 158 24.43 9.21 -7.71
N PHE A 159 24.91 9.56 -6.52
CA PHE A 159 25.60 10.83 -6.23
C PHE A 159 24.77 12.07 -6.60
N LEU A 160 23.45 11.97 -6.48
CA LEU A 160 22.51 13.06 -6.71
C LEU A 160 22.20 13.78 -5.39
N ASN A 161 22.21 15.10 -5.42
CA ASN A 161 21.85 15.92 -4.26
C ASN A 161 20.33 16.09 -4.18
N THR A 162 19.79 15.99 -2.97
CA THR A 162 18.37 16.21 -2.68
C THR A 162 18.18 16.87 -1.34
N THR A 163 17.10 17.65 -1.24
CA THR A 163 16.57 18.16 0.02
C THR A 163 15.12 17.67 0.18
N PRO A 164 14.71 17.22 1.38
CA PRO A 164 15.56 16.87 2.53
C PRO A 164 16.52 15.71 2.24
N THR A 165 17.56 15.58 3.06
CA THR A 165 18.51 14.45 2.96
C THR A 165 17.92 13.17 3.58
N TRP A 166 18.43 12.00 3.18
CA TRP A 166 18.00 10.73 3.76
C TRP A 166 18.26 10.64 5.29
N GLN A 167 19.28 11.35 5.80
CA GLN A 167 19.60 11.40 7.24
C GLN A 167 18.58 12.22 8.02
N GLU A 168 18.23 13.40 7.50
CA GLU A 168 17.18 14.26 8.09
C GLU A 168 15.84 13.53 8.16
N LEU A 169 15.49 12.79 7.10
CA LEU A 169 14.27 11.99 7.06
C LEU A 169 14.31 10.83 8.06
N LEU A 170 15.46 10.18 8.24
CA LEU A 170 15.62 9.12 9.23
C LEU A 170 15.49 9.65 10.66
N GLU A 171 16.05 10.82 10.94
CA GLU A 171 15.91 11.48 12.25
C GLU A 171 14.44 11.85 12.52
N LYS A 172 13.73 12.37 11.51
CA LYS A 172 12.28 12.61 11.60
C LYS A 172 11.51 11.32 11.87
N ALA A 173 11.80 10.24 11.14
CA ALA A 173 11.16 8.95 11.33
C ALA A 173 11.29 8.45 12.78
N GLN A 174 12.48 8.57 13.37
CA GLN A 174 12.74 8.21 14.76
C GLN A 174 11.96 9.10 15.74
N LYS A 175 11.93 10.41 15.51
CA LYS A 175 11.18 11.38 16.34
C LYS A 175 9.68 11.13 16.33
N THR A 176 9.13 10.69 15.19
CA THR A 176 7.71 10.36 15.01
C THR A 176 7.36 8.96 15.53
N GLY A 177 8.31 8.23 16.14
CA GLY A 177 8.03 6.97 16.83
C GLY A 177 8.09 5.72 15.93
N LEU A 178 8.92 5.73 14.88
CA LEU A 178 9.17 4.54 14.05
C LEU A 178 9.53 3.31 14.91
N SER A 179 8.76 2.24 14.78
CA SER A 179 9.06 0.98 15.47
C SER A 179 9.93 0.04 14.60
N PRO A 180 10.78 -0.81 15.21
CA PRO A 180 11.52 -1.83 14.46
C PRO A 180 10.61 -2.79 13.68
N THR A 181 9.43 -3.09 14.23
CA THR A 181 8.42 -3.94 13.60
C THR A 181 7.86 -3.33 12.31
N ASP A 182 7.68 -2.01 12.25
CA ASP A 182 7.22 -1.35 11.02
C ASP A 182 8.28 -1.47 9.91
N VAL A 183 9.55 -1.37 10.28
CA VAL A 183 10.67 -1.52 9.34
C VAL A 183 10.71 -2.95 8.79
N GLU A 184 10.57 -3.96 9.65
CA GLU A 184 10.50 -5.36 9.22
C GLU A 184 9.32 -5.61 8.26
N GLN A 185 8.14 -5.08 8.60
CA GLN A 185 6.95 -5.18 7.75
C GLN A 185 7.16 -4.50 6.41
N LEU A 186 7.76 -3.30 6.38
CA LEU A 186 8.08 -2.59 5.14
C LEU A 186 8.97 -3.44 4.24
N TYR A 187 10.08 -4.00 4.74
CA TYR A 187 10.95 -4.83 3.91
C TYR A 187 10.31 -6.15 3.49
N ALA A 188 9.40 -6.70 4.30
CA ALA A 188 8.59 -7.86 3.91
C ALA A 188 7.67 -7.55 2.71
N ILE A 189 7.20 -6.30 2.58
CA ILE A 189 6.42 -5.80 1.44
C ILE A 189 7.33 -5.45 0.25
N LEU A 190 8.41 -4.69 0.48
CA LEU A 190 9.29 -4.20 -0.58
C LEU A 190 10.03 -5.32 -1.32
N LYS A 191 10.25 -6.47 -0.66
CA LYS A 191 11.01 -7.62 -1.22
C LYS A 191 12.43 -7.25 -1.66
N VAL A 192 13.05 -6.30 -0.95
CA VAL A 192 14.42 -5.86 -1.16
C VAL A 192 15.21 -5.96 0.14
N ASP A 193 16.53 -6.12 0.03
CA ASP A 193 17.40 -6.11 1.19
C ASP A 193 17.45 -4.73 1.85
N ARG A 194 17.36 -4.71 3.17
CA ARG A 194 17.56 -3.51 3.98
C ARG A 194 19.02 -3.02 3.87
N PRO A 195 19.25 -1.75 3.46
CA PRO A 195 20.58 -1.17 3.53
C PRO A 195 21.06 -1.09 4.98
N SER A 196 22.32 -1.47 5.25
CA SER A 196 22.88 -1.51 6.61
C SER A 196 22.94 -0.16 7.33
N CYS A 197 22.84 0.94 6.59
CA CYS A 197 22.86 2.30 7.12
C CYS A 197 21.47 2.89 7.40
N LEU A 198 20.41 2.11 7.17
CA LEU A 198 19.01 2.46 7.44
C LEU A 198 18.42 1.50 8.47
#